data_AF-A0A7W3TKJ3-F1
#
_entry.id   AF-A0A7W3TKJ3-F1
#
_cell.length_a   1.000
_cell.length_b   1.000
_cell.length_c   1.000
_cell.angle_alpha   90.00
_cell.angle_beta   90.00
_cell.angle_gamma   90.00
#
_symmetry.space_group_name_H-M   'P 1'
#
loop_
_entity.id
_entity.type
_entity.pdbx_description
1 polymer ?
#
loop_
_entity_poly.entity_id
_entity_poly.type
_entity_poly.pdbx_seq_one_letter_code
_entity_poly.pdbx_strand_id
1 'polypeptide(L)'
;MSWLTMPQAVTVTVPARGPVEQKTEERSMVSRLGTCLLAASLLLAASCDQKADAGGGDAAMAAPSATTDMPPPSADAFKAFIDELRAFTGAAVMPVGALDGAPAPAVGDRIVAGFEQDPPRQAKLGDGTLVYWGWQEGQAFVKSIAIREPGGNLALVGAVDDLPVLAGRGTQAPIADAQAYQTLLDKQKGWGSEPAIRLFVKEPAMLERYLPQVRAWARASMLGFNVDCGAGDMQAACEFARSLDLPITAYSLECPGTLDSCALELPTATDSDTSLEVFRQ
;
A
#
# COMPACT_ATOMS: atom_id res chain seq x y z
N MET A 1 -37.35 10.39 -54.62
CA MET A 1 -37.40 11.57 -53.74
C MET A 1 -37.30 11.10 -52.30
N SER A 2 -36.12 11.22 -51.68
CA SER A 2 -35.92 11.09 -50.24
C SER A 2 -34.63 11.82 -49.90
N TRP A 3 -34.75 12.82 -49.03
CA TRP A 3 -33.69 13.75 -48.67
C TRP A 3 -32.96 13.23 -47.42
N LEU A 4 -31.62 13.16 -47.51
CA LEU A 4 -30.72 12.95 -46.37
C LEU A 4 -30.60 14.25 -45.58
N THR A 5 -30.87 14.19 -44.29
CA THR A 5 -30.65 15.30 -43.35
C THR A 5 -29.32 15.06 -42.63
N MET A 6 -28.39 16.01 -42.73
CA MET A 6 -27.14 16.02 -41.97
C MET A 6 -27.35 16.62 -40.57
N PRO A 7 -26.69 16.09 -39.52
CA PRO A 7 -26.73 16.68 -38.19
C PRO A 7 -25.85 17.93 -38.11
N GLN A 8 -26.36 18.97 -37.42
CA GLN A 8 -25.65 20.21 -37.16
C GLN A 8 -24.70 20.09 -35.97
N ALA A 9 -23.50 20.67 -36.10
CA ALA A 9 -22.52 20.78 -35.03
C ALA A 9 -22.92 21.89 -34.04
N VAL A 10 -23.03 21.54 -32.77
CA VAL A 10 -23.24 22.48 -31.66
C VAL A 10 -21.88 22.91 -31.15
N THR A 11 -21.59 24.21 -31.23
CA THR A 11 -20.37 24.80 -30.66
C THR A 11 -20.69 25.31 -29.25
N VAL A 12 -20.00 24.79 -28.24
CA VAL A 12 -20.14 25.23 -26.85
C VAL A 12 -19.02 26.20 -26.52
N THR A 13 -19.37 27.47 -26.27
CA THR A 13 -18.42 28.50 -25.85
C THR A 13 -18.33 28.53 -24.32
N VAL A 14 -17.14 28.31 -23.77
CA VAL A 14 -16.87 28.39 -22.33
C VAL A 14 -16.41 29.81 -21.96
N PRO A 15 -17.00 30.47 -20.94
CA PRO A 15 -16.58 31.80 -20.53
C PRO A 15 -15.28 31.79 -19.72
N ALA A 16 -14.45 32.80 -19.94
CA ALA A 16 -13.18 33.01 -19.26
C ALA A 16 -13.37 33.31 -17.76
N ARG A 17 -12.60 32.63 -16.90
CA ARG A 17 -12.52 32.92 -15.45
C ARG A 17 -11.71 34.20 -15.22
N GLY A 18 -12.29 35.14 -14.47
CA GLY A 18 -11.61 36.32 -13.95
C GLY A 18 -10.62 35.99 -12.82
N PRO A 19 -9.74 36.94 -12.46
CA PRO A 19 -8.68 36.73 -11.48
C PRO A 19 -9.22 36.57 -10.06
N VAL A 20 -8.68 35.59 -9.33
CA VAL A 20 -8.98 35.31 -7.94
C VAL A 20 -8.13 36.21 -7.04
N GLU A 21 -8.80 37.04 -6.25
CA GLU A 21 -8.22 37.92 -5.24
C GLU A 21 -7.75 37.07 -4.04
N GLN A 22 -6.44 37.00 -3.80
CA GLN A 22 -5.88 36.32 -2.63
C GLN A 22 -5.93 37.25 -1.42
N LYS A 23 -6.74 36.88 -0.43
CA LYS A 23 -6.81 37.56 0.87
C LYS A 23 -5.82 36.90 1.83
N THR A 24 -4.79 37.65 2.21
CA THR A 24 -3.79 37.26 3.22
C THR A 24 -4.40 37.40 4.62
N GLU A 25 -4.53 36.31 5.36
CA GLU A 25 -4.87 36.34 6.79
C GLU A 25 -3.61 36.05 7.62
N GLU A 26 -3.07 37.11 8.24
CA GLU A 26 -2.14 37.03 9.36
C GLU A 26 -2.84 36.40 10.57
N ARG A 27 -2.27 35.34 11.15
CA ARG A 27 -2.62 34.93 12.52
C ARG A 27 -1.40 34.93 13.43
N SER A 28 -1.50 35.89 14.34
CA SER A 28 -0.64 36.23 15.47
C SER A 28 -0.36 35.06 16.43
N MET A 29 0.91 34.90 16.77
CA MET A 29 1.42 34.10 17.89
C MET A 29 1.08 34.79 19.21
N VAL A 30 0.33 34.12 20.09
CA VAL A 30 0.24 34.50 21.51
C VAL A 30 0.82 33.37 22.35
N SER A 31 2.03 33.65 22.85
CA SER A 31 2.75 32.93 23.88
C SER A 31 1.98 32.94 25.20
N ARG A 32 1.83 31.78 25.84
CA ARG A 32 1.51 31.66 27.26
C ARG A 32 2.45 30.67 27.93
N LEU A 33 3.55 31.22 28.46
CA LEU A 33 4.28 30.66 29.59
C LEU A 33 3.42 30.80 30.85
N GLY A 34 3.27 29.70 31.59
CA GLY A 34 2.66 29.66 32.92
C GLY A 34 3.38 28.62 33.76
N THR A 35 3.99 29.10 34.85
CA THR A 35 5.04 28.48 35.65
C THR A 35 4.49 27.96 36.99
N CYS A 36 5.09 26.86 37.51
CA CYS A 36 5.03 26.33 38.90
C CYS A 36 3.67 25.75 39.39
N LEU A 37 3.59 24.77 40.31
CA LEU A 37 4.39 24.49 41.51
C LEU A 37 4.28 23.01 41.96
N LEU A 38 5.23 22.61 42.81
CA LEU A 38 5.45 21.31 43.48
C LEU A 38 4.28 20.73 44.29
N ALA A 39 4.27 19.39 44.41
CA ALA A 39 4.08 18.68 45.70
C ALA A 39 4.58 17.23 45.64
N ALA A 40 5.48 16.89 46.56
CA ALA A 40 5.92 15.53 46.88
C ALA A 40 5.01 14.92 47.96
N SER A 41 4.82 13.60 47.95
CA SER A 41 4.58 12.80 49.17
C SER A 41 4.81 11.30 48.91
N LEU A 42 5.65 10.71 49.77
CA LEU A 42 5.89 9.28 49.97
C LEU A 42 4.69 8.57 50.61
N LEU A 43 4.56 7.26 50.37
CA LEU A 43 4.21 6.17 51.30
C LEU A 43 4.31 4.82 50.52
N LEU A 44 5.36 4.01 50.71
CA LEU A 44 5.50 2.86 51.62
C LEU A 44 4.53 1.67 51.40
N ALA A 45 5.12 0.62 50.82
CA ALA A 45 5.03 -0.82 51.12
C ALA A 45 3.65 -1.50 51.35
N ALA A 46 3.37 -2.51 50.50
CA ALA A 46 2.94 -3.83 50.97
C ALA A 46 3.22 -4.89 49.89
N SER A 47 4.06 -5.85 50.27
CA SER A 47 4.28 -7.14 49.63
C SER A 47 3.02 -8.01 49.69
N CYS A 48 2.64 -8.63 48.57
CA CYS A 48 1.96 -9.92 48.58
C CYS A 48 2.62 -10.83 47.55
N ASP A 49 3.43 -11.73 48.10
CA ASP A 49 3.91 -12.97 47.55
C ASP A 49 2.69 -13.85 47.21
N GLN A 50 2.50 -14.22 45.95
CA GLN A 50 1.69 -15.40 45.64
C GLN A 50 2.21 -16.12 44.39
N LYS A 51 3.15 -17.01 44.68
CA LYS A 51 3.55 -18.13 43.84
C LYS A 51 2.36 -19.07 43.61
N ALA A 52 1.90 -19.15 42.37
CA ALA A 52 1.03 -20.23 41.90
C ALA A 52 1.70 -20.87 40.67
N ASP A 53 2.41 -21.96 40.94
CA ASP A 53 2.82 -22.94 39.94
C ASP A 53 1.55 -23.63 39.41
N ALA A 54 1.20 -23.36 38.16
CA ALA A 54 0.31 -24.20 37.38
C ALA A 54 0.98 -24.46 36.03
N GLY A 55 1.63 -25.62 35.94
CA GLY A 55 2.14 -26.17 34.70
C GLY A 55 0.97 -26.46 33.76
N GLY A 56 0.95 -25.73 32.64
CA GLY A 56 0.22 -26.06 31.43
C GLY A 56 1.20 -25.87 30.28
N GLY A 57 1.92 -26.93 29.95
CA GLY A 57 2.84 -26.97 28.82
C GLY A 57 2.07 -27.03 27.51
N ASP A 58 1.46 -25.91 27.13
CA ASP A 58 1.18 -25.66 25.72
C ASP A 58 2.40 -24.91 25.19
N ALA A 59 3.29 -25.65 24.55
CA ALA A 59 4.26 -25.07 23.65
C ALA A 59 3.48 -24.42 22.50
N ALA A 60 3.01 -23.20 22.74
CA ALA A 60 2.64 -22.29 21.67
C ALA A 60 3.87 -22.21 20.78
N MET A 61 3.82 -22.87 19.63
CA MET A 61 4.79 -22.70 18.56
C MET A 61 4.81 -21.21 18.28
N ALA A 62 5.81 -20.51 18.82
CA ALA A 62 6.08 -19.14 18.49
C ALA A 62 6.15 -19.07 16.97
N ALA A 63 5.25 -18.30 16.35
CA ALA A 63 5.24 -18.12 14.93
C ALA A 63 6.66 -17.70 14.50
N PRO A 64 7.25 -18.34 13.45
CA PRO A 64 8.58 -18.00 12.99
C PRO A 64 8.65 -16.49 12.77
N SER A 65 9.49 -15.82 13.56
CA SER A 65 9.64 -14.36 13.50
C SER A 65 10.19 -13.99 12.13
N ALA A 66 9.43 -13.15 11.41
CA ALA A 66 9.94 -12.52 10.20
C ALA A 66 11.11 -11.60 10.58
N THR A 67 12.11 -11.51 9.71
CA THR A 67 13.24 -10.60 9.89
C THR A 67 13.25 -9.56 8.77
N THR A 68 13.39 -8.31 9.19
CA THR A 68 13.61 -7.13 8.32
C THR A 68 15.09 -6.74 8.28
N ASP A 69 15.93 -7.36 9.11
CA ASP A 69 17.39 -7.19 9.18
C ASP A 69 18.11 -7.96 8.07
N MET A 70 17.71 -7.75 6.82
CA MET A 70 18.49 -8.21 5.68
C MET A 70 19.48 -7.10 5.28
N PRO A 71 20.78 -7.42 5.07
CA PRO A 71 21.72 -6.45 4.56
C PRO A 71 21.22 -5.89 3.23
N PRO A 72 21.49 -4.60 2.94
CA PRO A 72 21.12 -4.02 1.66
C PRO A 72 21.76 -4.84 0.52
N PRO A 73 21.01 -5.15 -0.56
CA PRO A 73 21.58 -5.78 -1.75
C PRO A 73 22.73 -4.93 -2.31
N SER A 74 23.70 -5.58 -2.96
CA SER A 74 24.70 -4.86 -3.76
C SER A 74 24.05 -4.20 -4.96
N ALA A 75 24.69 -3.16 -5.53
CA ALA A 75 24.23 -2.51 -6.75
C ALA A 75 24.03 -3.51 -7.91
N ASP A 76 24.90 -4.52 -8.03
CA ASP A 76 24.78 -5.58 -9.03
C ASP A 76 23.55 -6.48 -8.77
N ALA A 77 23.28 -6.80 -7.50
CA ALA A 77 22.10 -7.58 -7.13
C ALA A 77 20.81 -6.79 -7.38
N PHE A 78 20.82 -5.48 -7.11
CA PHE A 78 19.70 -4.61 -7.42
C PHE A 78 19.48 -4.48 -8.93
N LYS A 79 20.55 -4.28 -9.71
CA LYS A 79 20.46 -4.30 -11.18
C LYS A 79 19.89 -5.62 -11.71
N ALA A 80 20.37 -6.75 -11.19
CA ALA A 80 19.85 -8.07 -11.57
C ALA A 80 18.37 -8.23 -11.26
N PHE A 81 17.91 -7.70 -10.11
CA PHE A 81 16.49 -7.66 -9.77
C PHE A 81 15.67 -6.83 -10.76
N ILE A 82 16.13 -5.64 -11.13
CA ILE A 82 15.47 -4.80 -12.14
C ILE A 82 15.39 -5.51 -13.51
N ASP A 83 16.48 -6.14 -13.94
CA ASP A 83 16.50 -6.89 -15.19
C ASP A 83 15.53 -8.09 -15.14
N GLU A 84 15.43 -8.77 -14.00
CA GLU A 84 14.47 -9.86 -13.77
C GLU A 84 13.01 -9.39 -13.80
N LEU A 85 12.68 -8.24 -13.18
CA LEU A 85 11.33 -7.66 -13.23
C LEU A 85 10.88 -7.42 -14.68
N ARG A 86 11.77 -6.87 -15.51
CA ARG A 86 11.52 -6.62 -16.93
C ARG A 86 11.30 -7.93 -17.69
N ALA A 87 12.13 -8.93 -17.44
CA ALA A 87 11.99 -10.26 -18.03
C ALA A 87 10.69 -10.97 -17.58
N PHE A 88 10.29 -10.77 -16.32
CA PHE A 88 9.05 -11.34 -15.78
C PHE A 88 7.83 -10.76 -16.47
N THR A 89 7.77 -9.44 -16.64
CA THR A 89 6.63 -8.74 -17.28
C THR A 89 6.59 -8.86 -18.80
N GLY A 90 7.73 -9.19 -19.43
CA GLY A 90 7.85 -9.31 -20.88
C GLY A 90 7.41 -8.04 -21.62
N ALA A 91 6.67 -8.23 -22.71
CA ALA A 91 6.16 -7.15 -23.56
C ALA A 91 4.75 -6.66 -23.17
N ALA A 92 4.26 -7.03 -21.97
CA ALA A 92 2.93 -6.61 -21.52
C ALA A 92 2.85 -5.08 -21.42
N VAL A 93 1.72 -4.52 -21.84
CA VAL A 93 1.45 -3.07 -21.81
C VAL A 93 0.24 -2.78 -20.94
N MET A 94 0.34 -1.72 -20.14
CA MET A 94 -0.70 -1.28 -19.23
C MET A 94 -1.82 -0.57 -19.99
N PRO A 95 -3.09 -0.95 -19.80
CA PRO A 95 -4.20 -0.18 -20.31
C PRO A 95 -4.24 1.16 -19.56
N VAL A 96 -4.01 2.26 -20.27
CA VAL A 96 -4.22 3.61 -19.74
C VAL A 96 -5.57 4.08 -20.22
N GLY A 97 -6.39 4.61 -19.31
CA GLY A 97 -7.58 5.36 -19.71
C GLY A 97 -7.18 6.39 -20.76
N ALA A 98 -7.85 6.35 -21.91
CA ALA A 98 -7.46 7.03 -23.15
C ALA A 98 -7.13 8.52 -22.93
N LEU A 99 -5.85 8.82 -22.68
CA LEU A 99 -5.29 10.15 -22.81
C LEU A 99 -4.71 10.24 -24.22
N ASP A 100 -5.50 10.80 -25.13
CA ASP A 100 -5.15 11.30 -26.46
C ASP A 100 -3.84 10.78 -27.08
N GLY A 101 -3.87 9.54 -27.59
CA GLY A 101 -2.84 9.02 -28.50
C GLY A 101 -1.47 8.70 -27.91
N ALA A 102 -1.28 8.82 -26.59
CA ALA A 102 -0.06 8.35 -25.94
C ALA A 102 -0.01 6.80 -25.97
N PRO A 103 1.14 6.20 -26.30
CA PRO A 103 1.28 4.75 -26.23
C PRO A 103 1.14 4.27 -24.79
N ALA A 104 0.42 3.16 -24.60
CA ALA A 104 0.35 2.46 -23.33
C ALA A 104 1.76 2.13 -22.82
N PRO A 105 2.11 2.49 -21.56
CA PRO A 105 3.43 2.20 -21.02
C PRO A 105 3.59 0.69 -20.82
N ALA A 106 4.81 0.18 -21.00
CA ALA A 106 5.11 -1.19 -20.68
C ALA A 106 4.90 -1.45 -19.18
N VAL A 107 4.32 -2.60 -18.83
CA VAL A 107 4.12 -3.02 -17.43
C VAL A 107 5.47 -3.01 -16.70
N GLY A 108 6.51 -3.57 -17.32
CA GLY A 108 7.86 -3.61 -16.75
C GLY A 108 8.41 -2.23 -16.39
N ASP A 109 8.23 -1.22 -17.25
CA ASP A 109 8.67 0.14 -16.96
C ASP A 109 7.91 0.75 -15.78
N ARG A 110 6.58 0.55 -15.73
CA ARG A 110 5.75 1.04 -14.62
C ARG A 110 6.11 0.39 -13.29
N ILE A 111 6.49 -0.89 -13.28
CA ILE A 111 6.92 -1.59 -12.07
C ILE A 111 8.31 -1.12 -11.65
N VAL A 112 9.26 -1.02 -12.59
CA VAL A 112 10.63 -0.60 -12.29
C VAL A 112 10.69 0.83 -11.77
N ALA A 113 9.88 1.75 -12.31
CA ALA A 113 9.78 3.12 -11.80
C ALA A 113 9.28 3.19 -10.35
N GLY A 114 8.60 2.14 -9.86
CA GLY A 114 8.21 2.05 -8.45
C GLY A 114 9.29 1.50 -7.53
N PHE A 115 10.49 1.18 -8.03
CA PHE A 115 11.63 0.68 -7.25
C PHE A 115 12.84 1.62 -7.39
N GLU A 116 12.64 2.94 -7.50
CA GLU A 116 13.76 3.88 -7.71
C GLU A 116 14.63 4.09 -6.45
N GLN A 117 14.10 3.79 -5.26
CA GLN A 117 14.93 3.77 -4.05
C GLN A 117 15.81 2.52 -4.00
N ASP A 118 17.13 2.75 -3.94
CA ASP A 118 18.14 1.72 -3.72
C ASP A 118 18.62 1.71 -2.25
N PRO A 119 18.52 0.57 -1.54
CA PRO A 119 17.84 -0.66 -1.95
C PRO A 119 16.32 -0.59 -1.76
N PRO A 120 15.55 -1.45 -2.47
CA PRO A 120 14.14 -1.62 -2.21
C PRO A 120 13.95 -2.19 -0.80
N ARG A 121 12.85 -1.80 -0.15
CA ARG A 121 12.48 -2.38 1.14
C ARG A 121 11.98 -3.80 0.93
N GLN A 122 12.24 -4.64 1.93
CA GLN A 122 11.95 -6.05 1.83
C GLN A 122 11.65 -6.67 3.21
N ALA A 123 10.84 -7.73 3.22
CA ALA A 123 10.56 -8.55 4.38
C ALA A 123 10.61 -10.03 3.99
N LYS A 124 11.25 -10.85 4.83
CA LYS A 124 11.24 -12.31 4.69
C LYS A 124 10.22 -12.92 5.64
N LEU A 125 9.23 -13.60 5.09
CA LEU A 125 8.18 -14.27 5.86
C LEU A 125 8.69 -15.60 6.43
N GLY A 126 7.97 -16.15 7.40
CA GLY A 126 8.36 -17.38 8.10
C GLY A 126 8.41 -18.63 7.21
N ASP A 127 7.70 -18.64 6.09
CA ASP A 127 7.72 -19.71 5.08
C ASP A 127 8.87 -19.57 4.06
N GLY A 128 9.67 -18.50 4.17
CA GLY A 128 10.77 -18.17 3.27
C GLY A 128 10.39 -17.26 2.10
N THR A 129 9.11 -16.92 1.94
CA THR A 129 8.64 -15.94 0.94
C THR A 129 9.30 -14.58 1.17
N LEU A 130 9.73 -13.93 0.10
CA LEU A 130 10.31 -12.57 0.16
C LEU A 130 9.35 -11.58 -0.50
N VAL A 131 8.97 -10.55 0.23
CA VAL A 131 8.15 -9.45 -0.27
C VAL A 131 9.03 -8.22 -0.39
N TYR A 132 9.06 -7.61 -1.58
CA TYR A 132 9.75 -6.36 -1.89
C TYR A 132 8.73 -5.26 -2.15
N TRP A 133 9.04 -4.04 -1.74
CA TRP A 133 8.27 -2.86 -2.14
C TRP A 133 9.17 -1.65 -2.31
N GLY A 134 8.70 -0.69 -3.10
CA GLY A 134 9.47 0.50 -3.42
C GLY A 134 8.60 1.73 -3.61
N TRP A 135 9.31 2.85 -3.69
CA TRP A 135 8.80 4.17 -3.99
C TRP A 135 9.46 4.68 -5.26
N GLN A 136 8.75 5.58 -5.92
CA GLN A 136 9.34 6.44 -6.94
C GLN A 136 10.06 7.61 -6.26
N GLU A 137 11.16 8.07 -6.82
CA GLU A 137 11.91 9.22 -6.30
C GLU A 137 11.00 10.45 -6.16
N GLY A 138 11.15 11.17 -5.04
CA GLY A 138 10.33 12.34 -4.73
C GLY A 138 8.90 12.02 -4.29
N GLN A 139 8.51 10.73 -4.18
CA GLN A 139 7.19 10.32 -3.72
C GLN A 139 7.25 9.59 -2.37
N ALA A 140 6.29 9.88 -1.50
CA ALA A 140 6.19 9.26 -0.17
C ALA A 140 5.31 8.00 -0.14
N PHE A 141 4.71 7.63 -1.28
CA PHE A 141 3.78 6.50 -1.39
C PHE A 141 4.41 5.37 -2.18
N VAL A 142 4.12 4.15 -1.73
CA VAL A 142 4.53 2.93 -2.41
C VAL A 142 3.97 2.91 -3.82
N LYS A 143 4.81 2.50 -4.77
CA LYS A 143 4.43 2.42 -6.19
C LYS A 143 4.51 1.02 -6.77
N SER A 144 5.25 0.12 -6.14
CA SER A 144 5.41 -1.25 -6.61
C SER A 144 5.63 -2.26 -5.49
N ILE A 145 5.21 -3.50 -5.78
CA ILE A 145 5.45 -4.71 -4.98
C ILE A 145 6.02 -5.80 -5.88
N ALA A 146 6.89 -6.64 -5.34
CA ALA A 146 7.28 -7.90 -5.94
C ALA A 146 7.31 -8.98 -4.86
N ILE A 147 6.90 -10.20 -5.21
CA ILE A 147 6.96 -11.36 -4.32
C ILE A 147 7.81 -12.44 -4.98
N ARG A 148 8.79 -12.95 -4.24
CA ARG A 148 9.52 -14.16 -4.58
C ARG A 148 9.06 -15.31 -3.72
N GLU A 149 8.96 -16.47 -4.35
CA GLU A 149 8.76 -17.74 -3.66
C GLU A 149 9.96 -18.08 -2.76
N PRO A 150 9.83 -19.03 -1.83
CA PRO A 150 10.94 -19.51 -1.01
C PRO A 150 12.16 -20.01 -1.81
N GLY A 151 11.94 -20.47 -3.05
CA GLY A 151 13.00 -20.86 -4.00
C GLY A 151 13.73 -19.69 -4.67
N GLY A 152 13.31 -18.46 -4.42
CA GLY A 152 13.93 -17.24 -4.96
C GLY A 152 13.37 -16.75 -6.30
N ASN A 153 12.50 -17.50 -6.97
CA ASN A 153 11.90 -17.06 -8.23
C ASN A 153 10.82 -15.99 -8.00
N LEU A 154 10.72 -15.01 -8.89
CA LEU A 154 9.57 -14.10 -8.92
C LEU A 154 8.28 -14.87 -9.19
N ALA A 155 7.27 -14.64 -8.36
CA ALA A 155 5.94 -15.23 -8.47
C ALA A 155 4.89 -14.22 -8.91
N LEU A 156 5.03 -12.98 -8.44
CA LEU A 156 4.07 -11.91 -8.62
C LEU A 156 4.79 -10.57 -8.60
N VAL A 157 4.35 -9.64 -9.44
CA VAL A 157 4.71 -8.22 -9.37
C VAL A 157 3.46 -7.36 -9.39
N GLY A 158 3.51 -6.16 -8.85
CA GLY A 158 2.34 -5.29 -8.80
C GLY A 158 2.68 -3.81 -8.87
N ALA A 159 1.79 -3.06 -9.52
CA ALA A 159 1.80 -1.60 -9.56
C ALA A 159 0.74 -1.08 -8.60
N VAL A 160 1.08 -0.03 -7.86
CA VAL A 160 0.21 0.58 -6.87
C VAL A 160 0.04 2.06 -7.14
N ASP A 161 -1.22 2.49 -7.13
CA ASP A 161 -1.63 3.88 -7.27
C ASP A 161 -2.39 4.29 -6.00
N ASP A 162 -1.94 5.39 -5.41
CA ASP A 162 -2.65 6.23 -4.44
C ASP A 162 -3.40 5.53 -3.30
N LEU A 163 -2.81 4.48 -2.74
CA LEU A 163 -3.38 3.83 -1.56
C LEU A 163 -3.61 4.84 -0.42
N PRO A 164 -4.79 4.84 0.20
CA PRO A 164 -5.13 5.77 1.27
C PRO A 164 -4.27 5.51 2.51
N VAL A 165 -3.76 6.59 3.11
CA VAL A 165 -3.00 6.53 4.36
C VAL A 165 -3.96 6.69 5.53
N LEU A 166 -4.18 5.61 6.27
CA LEU A 166 -5.01 5.56 7.46
C LEU A 166 -4.29 6.09 8.71
N ALA A 167 -2.97 5.94 8.77
CA ALA A 167 -2.16 6.41 9.88
C ALA A 167 -0.77 6.87 9.40
N GLY A 168 -0.31 8.03 9.87
CA GLY A 168 1.02 8.55 9.57
C GLY A 168 1.29 9.94 10.15
N ARG A 169 2.51 10.47 9.95
CA ARG A 169 2.89 11.79 10.50
C ARG A 169 2.02 12.97 10.04
N GLY A 170 1.26 12.81 8.97
CA GLY A 170 0.35 13.83 8.43
C GLY A 170 -1.12 13.67 8.83
N THR A 171 -1.49 12.60 9.54
CA THR A 171 -2.87 12.37 10.00
C THR A 171 -3.02 12.85 11.44
N GLN A 172 -4.05 13.66 11.74
CA GLN A 172 -4.32 14.12 13.12
C GLN A 172 -4.63 12.95 14.07
N ALA A 173 -5.28 11.90 13.56
CA ALA A 173 -5.56 10.66 14.26
C ALA A 173 -5.61 9.50 13.24
N PRO A 174 -5.32 8.26 13.66
CA PRO A 174 -5.55 7.08 12.84
C PRO A 174 -7.02 6.95 12.41
N ILE A 175 -7.26 6.62 11.15
CA ILE A 175 -8.60 6.29 10.63
C ILE A 175 -8.96 4.87 11.05
N ALA A 176 -10.06 4.74 11.79
CA ALA A 176 -10.51 3.47 12.36
C ALA A 176 -12.00 3.16 12.06
N ASP A 177 -12.63 3.90 11.15
CA ASP A 177 -14.03 3.71 10.78
C ASP A 177 -14.31 4.03 9.30
N ALA A 178 -15.43 3.48 8.82
CA ALA A 178 -15.84 3.59 7.42
C ALA A 178 -16.21 5.02 6.99
N GLN A 179 -16.71 5.86 7.91
CA GLN A 179 -17.12 7.22 7.56
C GLN A 179 -15.92 8.12 7.31
N ALA A 180 -14.91 8.05 8.19
CA ALA A 180 -13.65 8.76 8.01
C ALA A 180 -12.90 8.25 6.76
N TYR A 181 -12.93 6.95 6.51
CA TYR A 181 -12.36 6.36 5.30
C TYR A 181 -13.04 6.85 4.02
N GLN A 182 -14.38 6.85 3.97
CA GLN A 182 -15.11 7.37 2.82
C GLN A 182 -14.82 8.86 2.58
N THR A 183 -14.73 9.66 3.65
CA THR A 183 -14.35 11.07 3.56
C THR A 183 -12.96 11.26 2.93
N LEU A 184 -12.01 10.38 3.28
CA LEU A 184 -10.68 10.37 2.66
C LEU A 184 -10.74 10.01 1.17
N LEU A 185 -11.50 8.98 0.80
CA LEU A 185 -11.67 8.56 -0.59
C LEU A 185 -12.33 9.65 -1.44
N ASP A 186 -13.38 10.30 -0.94
CA ASP A 186 -14.06 11.39 -1.65
C ASP A 186 -13.12 12.57 -1.90
N LYS A 187 -12.26 12.87 -0.92
CA LYS A 187 -11.23 13.91 -1.05
C LYS A 187 -10.18 13.55 -2.11
N GLN A 188 -9.70 12.30 -2.12
CA GLN A 188 -8.74 11.82 -3.13
C GLN A 188 -9.35 11.84 -4.54
N LYS A 189 -10.59 11.39 -4.68
CA LYS A 189 -11.34 11.44 -5.94
C LYS A 189 -11.49 12.87 -6.47
N GLY A 190 -11.70 13.84 -5.58
CA GLY A 190 -11.70 15.27 -5.94
C GLY A 190 -10.40 15.78 -6.55
N TRP A 191 -9.30 15.05 -6.38
CA TRP A 191 -7.98 15.34 -6.99
C TRP A 191 -7.68 14.48 -8.22
N GLY A 192 -8.64 13.68 -8.70
CA GLY A 192 -8.45 12.77 -9.83
C GLY A 192 -7.63 11.53 -9.48
N SER A 193 -7.50 11.21 -8.20
CA SER A 193 -6.77 10.06 -7.69
C SER A 193 -7.75 8.94 -7.34
N GLU A 194 -7.46 7.72 -7.80
CA GLU A 194 -8.25 6.53 -7.50
C GLU A 194 -7.30 5.41 -7.02
N PRO A 195 -7.51 4.85 -5.82
CA PRO A 195 -6.62 3.85 -5.29
C PRO A 195 -6.73 2.57 -6.11
N ALA A 196 -5.60 2.02 -6.51
CA ALA A 196 -5.57 0.78 -7.29
C ALA A 196 -4.33 -0.04 -6.96
N ILE A 197 -4.51 -1.35 -6.88
CA ILE A 197 -3.43 -2.33 -6.87
C ILE A 197 -3.64 -3.23 -8.08
N ARG A 198 -2.69 -3.22 -9.02
CA ARG A 198 -2.71 -4.08 -10.19
C ARG A 198 -1.63 -5.12 -10.07
N LEU A 199 -2.01 -6.39 -10.03
CA LEU A 199 -1.13 -7.53 -9.85
C LEU A 199 -0.93 -8.25 -11.19
N PHE A 200 0.28 -8.70 -11.43
CA PHE A 200 0.67 -9.41 -12.64
C PHE A 200 1.32 -10.73 -12.26
N VAL A 201 0.77 -11.82 -12.77
CA VAL A 201 1.26 -13.18 -12.54
C VAL A 201 1.40 -13.91 -13.88
N LYS A 202 2.33 -14.85 -13.98
CA LYS A 202 2.39 -15.76 -15.12
C LYS A 202 1.41 -16.93 -14.97
N GLU A 203 1.27 -17.40 -13.74
CA GLU A 203 0.43 -18.55 -13.39
C GLU A 203 -0.66 -18.11 -12.41
N PRO A 204 -1.96 -18.35 -12.69
CA PRO A 204 -3.05 -17.99 -11.79
C PRO A 204 -2.93 -18.59 -10.38
N ALA A 205 -2.29 -19.76 -10.24
CA ALA A 205 -2.04 -20.39 -8.96
C ALA A 205 -1.14 -19.53 -8.03
N MET A 206 -0.26 -18.70 -8.59
CA MET A 206 0.57 -17.77 -7.81
C MET A 206 -0.27 -16.66 -7.19
N LEU A 207 -1.33 -16.23 -7.86
CA LEU A 207 -2.28 -15.26 -7.30
C LEU A 207 -2.98 -15.87 -6.08
N GLU A 208 -3.51 -17.08 -6.18
CA GLU A 208 -4.14 -17.78 -5.06
C GLU A 208 -3.20 -17.94 -3.87
N ARG A 209 -1.95 -18.31 -4.14
CA ARG A 209 -0.94 -18.52 -3.10
C ARG A 209 -0.50 -17.25 -2.39
N TYR A 210 -0.30 -16.15 -3.12
CA TYR A 210 0.37 -14.96 -2.61
C TYR A 210 -0.55 -13.75 -2.37
N LEU A 211 -1.83 -13.82 -2.77
CA LEU A 211 -2.80 -12.75 -2.52
C LEU A 211 -2.95 -12.42 -1.02
N PRO A 212 -2.99 -13.39 -0.08
CA PRO A 212 -3.06 -13.06 1.35
C PRO A 212 -1.90 -12.17 1.83
N GLN A 213 -0.69 -12.41 1.34
CA GLN A 213 0.51 -11.64 1.66
C GLN A 213 0.44 -10.23 1.05
N VAL A 214 -0.07 -10.11 -0.19
CA VAL A 214 -0.32 -8.81 -0.84
C VAL A 214 -1.32 -7.99 -0.01
N ARG A 215 -2.42 -8.60 0.48
CA ARG A 215 -3.40 -7.91 1.31
C ARG A 215 -2.81 -7.44 2.64
N ALA A 216 -2.05 -8.29 3.32
CA ALA A 216 -1.37 -7.93 4.56
C ALA A 216 -0.38 -6.77 4.34
N TRP A 217 0.42 -6.85 3.28
CA TRP A 217 1.35 -5.79 2.90
C TRP A 217 0.63 -4.47 2.57
N ALA A 218 -0.45 -4.50 1.80
CA ALA A 218 -1.19 -3.30 1.43
C ALA A 218 -1.76 -2.60 2.66
N ARG A 219 -2.32 -3.37 3.60
CA ARG A 219 -2.83 -2.85 4.89
C ARG A 219 -1.71 -2.25 5.74
N ALA A 220 -0.54 -2.90 5.81
CA ALA A 220 0.62 -2.33 6.47
C ALA A 220 1.08 -1.02 5.81
N SER A 221 1.07 -0.94 4.46
CA SER A 221 1.36 0.28 3.72
C SER A 221 0.38 1.41 4.03
N MET A 222 -0.92 1.12 4.10
CA MET A 222 -1.96 2.08 4.46
C MET A 222 -1.79 2.61 5.89
N LEU A 223 -1.18 1.83 6.78
CA LEU A 223 -0.84 2.22 8.16
C LEU A 223 0.59 2.81 8.28
N GLY A 224 1.28 3.02 7.16
CA GLY A 224 2.60 3.65 7.12
C GLY A 224 3.78 2.75 7.48
N PHE A 225 3.61 1.43 7.42
CA PHE A 225 4.56 0.35 7.75
C PHE A 225 5.07 0.31 9.19
N ASN A 226 5.18 1.43 9.90
CA ASN A 226 5.73 1.51 11.25
C ASN A 226 4.68 1.35 12.35
N VAL A 227 3.60 0.61 12.06
CA VAL A 227 2.49 0.43 12.98
C VAL A 227 2.79 -0.67 13.99
N ASP A 228 2.40 -0.43 15.24
CA ASP A 228 2.34 -1.42 16.30
C ASP A 228 0.86 -1.65 16.61
N CYS A 229 0.35 -2.81 16.23
CA CYS A 229 -1.09 -3.07 16.36
C CYS A 229 -1.48 -3.48 17.79
N GLY A 230 -0.51 -3.70 18.68
CA GLY A 230 -0.75 -3.93 20.11
C GLY A 230 -0.83 -2.63 20.92
N ALA A 231 -0.54 -1.48 20.32
CA ALA A 231 -0.46 -0.20 21.03
C ALA A 231 -1.72 0.65 20.89
N GLY A 232 -2.39 0.92 22.01
CA GLY A 232 -3.30 2.06 22.21
C GLY A 232 -4.31 2.33 21.09
N ASP A 233 -4.24 3.53 20.51
CA ASP A 233 -5.14 4.05 19.49
C ASP A 233 -4.95 3.41 18.09
N MET A 234 -3.84 2.71 17.87
CA MET A 234 -3.57 2.01 16.60
C MET A 234 -4.33 0.68 16.48
N GLN A 235 -4.74 0.06 17.59
CA GLN A 235 -5.44 -1.22 17.54
C GLN A 235 -6.71 -1.14 16.67
N ALA A 236 -7.54 -0.12 16.90
CA ALA A 236 -8.78 0.06 16.15
C ALA A 236 -8.52 0.35 14.66
N ALA A 237 -7.46 1.11 14.34
CA ALA A 237 -7.06 1.36 12.96
C ALA A 237 -6.54 0.09 12.27
N CYS A 238 -5.79 -0.77 12.98
CA CYS A 238 -5.36 -2.06 12.46
C CYS A 238 -6.53 -3.02 12.20
N GLU A 239 -7.50 -3.09 13.12
CA GLU A 239 -8.72 -3.89 12.94
C GLU A 239 -9.54 -3.38 11.76
N PHE A 240 -9.71 -2.06 11.66
CA PHE A 240 -10.40 -1.43 10.54
C PHE A 240 -9.69 -1.72 9.21
N ALA A 241 -8.37 -1.54 9.13
CA ALA A 241 -7.59 -1.84 7.93
C ALA A 241 -7.75 -3.30 7.46
N ARG A 242 -7.87 -4.26 8.39
CA ARG A 242 -8.16 -5.67 8.09
C ARG A 242 -9.56 -5.88 7.49
N SER A 243 -10.53 -5.05 7.85
CA SER A 243 -11.89 -5.14 7.32
C SER A 243 -12.09 -4.53 5.93
N LEU A 244 -11.10 -3.78 5.43
CA LEU A 244 -11.22 -3.08 4.16
C LEU A 244 -11.11 -4.03 2.96
N ASP A 245 -12.03 -3.84 2.02
CA ASP A 245 -11.89 -4.33 0.66
C ASP A 245 -10.81 -3.52 -0.05
N LEU A 246 -9.78 -4.21 -0.53
CA LEU A 246 -8.67 -3.58 -1.23
C LEU A 246 -8.99 -3.51 -2.74
N PRO A 247 -8.65 -2.41 -3.43
CA PRO A 247 -8.94 -2.20 -4.85
C PRO A 247 -7.94 -2.97 -5.72
N ILE A 248 -7.95 -4.30 -5.60
CA ILE A 248 -7.04 -5.20 -6.29
C ILE A 248 -7.68 -5.62 -7.61
N THR A 249 -6.89 -5.57 -8.67
CA THR A 249 -7.16 -6.25 -9.95
C THR A 249 -5.94 -7.09 -10.28
N ALA A 250 -6.13 -8.27 -10.86
CA ALA A 250 -5.05 -9.16 -11.21
C ALA A 250 -5.12 -9.52 -12.69
N TYR A 251 -3.98 -9.75 -13.30
CA TYR A 251 -3.85 -10.04 -14.72
C TYR A 251 -2.87 -11.19 -14.96
N SER A 252 -3.19 -12.03 -15.94
CA SER A 252 -2.25 -13.03 -16.44
C SER A 252 -1.34 -12.44 -17.51
N LEU A 253 -0.03 -12.64 -17.37
CA LEU A 253 1.00 -12.24 -18.34
C LEU A 253 1.16 -13.23 -19.50
N GLU A 254 0.68 -14.47 -19.35
CA GLU A 254 0.77 -15.53 -20.37
C GLU A 254 -0.49 -15.62 -21.24
N CYS A 255 -1.41 -14.67 -21.09
CA CYS A 255 -2.64 -14.62 -21.85
C CYS A 255 -2.40 -14.01 -23.24
N PRO A 256 -2.94 -14.59 -24.33
CA PRO A 256 -2.66 -14.16 -25.70
C PRO A 256 -3.37 -12.87 -26.13
N GLY A 257 -4.12 -12.23 -25.25
CA GLY A 257 -4.94 -11.04 -25.54
C GLY A 257 -4.32 -9.73 -25.02
N THR A 258 -5.12 -8.67 -25.06
CA THR A 258 -4.81 -7.43 -24.33
C THR A 258 -4.88 -7.65 -22.83
N LEU A 259 -4.13 -6.89 -22.04
CA LEU A 259 -4.11 -7.07 -20.59
C LEU A 259 -5.51 -6.99 -19.97
N ASP A 260 -6.37 -6.08 -20.45
CA ASP A 260 -7.78 -5.96 -20.00
C ASP A 260 -8.58 -7.25 -20.20
N SER A 261 -8.39 -7.93 -21.32
CA SER A 261 -9.03 -9.23 -21.60
C SER A 261 -8.42 -10.39 -20.82
N CYS A 262 -7.32 -10.14 -20.11
CA CYS A 262 -6.55 -11.12 -19.34
C CYS A 262 -6.70 -10.90 -17.83
N ALA A 263 -7.71 -10.14 -17.41
CA ALA A 263 -8.09 -9.98 -16.02
C ALA A 263 -8.45 -11.34 -15.40
N LEU A 264 -7.97 -11.55 -14.20
CA LEU A 264 -8.19 -12.74 -13.40
C LEU A 264 -9.20 -12.43 -12.30
N GLU A 265 -10.10 -13.38 -12.06
CA GLU A 265 -10.95 -13.37 -10.87
C GLU A 265 -10.06 -13.49 -9.63
N LEU A 266 -10.32 -12.65 -8.63
CA LEU A 266 -9.60 -12.73 -7.37
C LEU A 266 -10.11 -13.92 -6.56
N PRO A 267 -9.22 -14.81 -6.10
CA PRO A 267 -9.60 -15.86 -5.17
C PRO A 267 -10.24 -15.26 -3.92
N THR A 268 -11.32 -15.88 -3.43
CA THR A 268 -11.98 -15.54 -2.15
C THR A 268 -11.12 -15.90 -0.94
N ALA A 269 -9.81 -16.08 -1.13
CA ALA A 269 -8.89 -16.58 -0.12
C ALA A 269 -9.05 -15.84 1.21
N THR A 270 -8.98 -16.60 2.28
CA THR A 270 -8.98 -16.11 3.65
C THR A 270 -7.79 -15.18 3.85
N ASP A 271 -7.98 -14.14 4.65
CA ASP A 271 -6.89 -13.22 4.98
C ASP A 271 -5.71 -13.95 5.59
N SER A 272 -4.51 -13.43 5.33
CA SER A 272 -3.29 -14.03 5.86
C SER A 272 -3.23 -13.89 7.37
N ASP A 273 -2.75 -14.93 8.06
CA ASP A 273 -2.28 -14.84 9.45
C ASP A 273 -0.97 -14.05 9.57
N THR A 274 -0.41 -13.55 8.45
CA THR A 274 0.76 -12.68 8.45
C THR A 274 0.48 -11.42 9.26
N SER A 275 1.21 -11.25 10.36
CA SER A 275 1.16 -10.00 11.14
C SER A 275 1.58 -8.81 10.27
N LEU A 276 0.85 -7.70 10.37
CA LEU A 276 1.18 -6.45 9.69
C LEU A 276 2.56 -5.93 10.14
N GLU A 277 2.99 -6.29 11.34
CA GLU A 277 4.25 -5.87 11.94
C GLU A 277 5.48 -6.48 11.26
N VAL A 278 5.29 -7.54 10.48
CA VAL A 278 6.35 -8.14 9.64
C VAL A 278 6.90 -7.12 8.63
N PHE A 279 6.11 -6.11 8.26
CA PHE A 279 6.51 -5.09 7.28
C PHE A 279 7.06 -3.80 7.92
N ARG A 280 7.33 -3.79 9.24
CA ARG A 280 7.92 -2.64 9.95
C ARG A 280 9.31 -2.29 9.43
N GLN A 281 9.66 -1.00 9.46
CA GLN A 281 10.94 -0.46 8.97
C GLN A 281 11.75 0.19 10.09
#